data_AF-A0A7C2KI54-F1
#
_entry.id   AF-A0A7C2KI54-F1
#
_cell.length_a   1.000
_cell.length_b   1.000
_cell.length_c   1.000
_cell.angle_alpha   90.00
_cell.angle_beta   90.00
_cell.angle_gamma   90.00
#
_symmetry.space_group_name_H-M   'P 1'
#
loop_
_entity.id
_entity.type
_entity.pdbx_description
1 polymer ?
#
loop_
_entity_poly.entity_id
_entity_poly.type
_entity_poly.pdbx_seq_one_letter_code
_entity_poly.pdbx_strand_id
1 'polypeptide(L)'
;MDFKTPMFELIKDASTNLPRDVIDIMEEMRAKEEADSNAKSVLGTILDNVDLAKVEQLPICQDTGMIFLDIYYPSGFSTLMMRKEI
;
A
#
# COMPACT_ATOMS: atom_id res chain seq x y z
N MET A 1 20.43 9.64 -13.44
CA MET A 1 19.22 8.82 -13.67
C MET A 1 18.24 9.20 -12.57
N ASP A 2 16.95 9.45 -12.84
CA ASP A 2 16.06 9.85 -11.75
C ASP A 2 15.55 8.60 -11.01
N PHE A 3 16.08 8.36 -9.81
CA PHE A 3 15.64 7.29 -8.91
C PHE A 3 14.63 7.76 -7.86
N LYS A 4 14.54 9.07 -7.63
CA LYS A 4 13.72 9.64 -6.56
C LYS A 4 12.24 9.54 -6.91
N THR A 5 11.87 9.93 -8.13
CA THR A 5 10.47 9.86 -8.59
C THR A 5 9.91 8.43 -8.56
N PRO A 6 10.55 7.41 -9.17
CA PRO A 6 10.01 6.05 -9.14
C PRO A 6 9.98 5.45 -7.73
N MET A 7 10.93 5.77 -6.84
CA MET A 7 10.85 5.33 -5.44
C MET A 7 9.73 6.02 -4.66
N PHE A 8 9.52 7.31 -4.89
CA PHE A 8 8.40 8.03 -4.28
C PHE A 8 7.07 7.40 -4.70
N GLU A 9 6.88 7.16 -6.00
CA GLU A 9 5.65 6.54 -6.51
C GLU A 9 5.46 5.12 -5.99
N LEU A 10 6.53 4.31 -5.89
CA LEU A 10 6.48 2.97 -5.29
C LEU A 10 6.03 3.01 -3.83
N ILE A 11 6.64 3.87 -3.01
CA ILE A 11 6.30 4.00 -1.59
C ILE A 11 4.89 4.54 -1.41
N LYS A 12 4.49 5.51 -2.24
CA LYS A 12 3.14 6.09 -2.24
C LYS A 12 2.11 5.01 -2.56
N ASP A 13 2.27 4.26 -3.66
CA ASP A 13 1.33 3.20 -4.03
C ASP A 13 1.23 2.12 -2.93
N ALA A 14 2.37 1.68 -2.39
CA ALA A 14 2.40 0.71 -1.29
C ALA A 14 1.72 1.21 0.00
N SER A 15 1.61 2.53 0.20
CA SER A 15 0.99 3.14 1.39
C SER A 15 -0.48 3.51 1.19
N THR A 16 -0.92 3.70 -0.06
CA THR A 16 -2.26 4.22 -0.39
C THR A 16 -3.16 3.19 -1.06
N ASN A 17 -2.62 2.06 -1.50
CA ASN A 17 -3.34 1.05 -2.25
C ASN A 17 -3.14 -0.35 -1.66
N LEU A 18 -4.21 -1.13 -1.59
CA LEU A 18 -4.14 -2.55 -1.25
C LEU A 18 -4.23 -3.41 -2.52
N PRO A 19 -3.55 -4.57 -2.56
CA PRO A 19 -3.73 -5.56 -3.60
C PRO A 19 -5.20 -5.97 -3.77
N ARG A 20 -5.62 -6.21 -5.02
CA ARG A 20 -7.02 -6.48 -5.35
C ARG A 20 -7.55 -7.75 -4.69
N ASP A 21 -6.73 -8.78 -4.62
CA ASP A 21 -7.04 -10.05 -3.96
C ASP A 21 -7.33 -9.88 -2.46
N VAL A 22 -6.62 -8.98 -1.77
CA VAL A 22 -6.89 -8.65 -0.37
C VAL A 22 -8.27 -7.98 -0.23
N ILE A 23 -8.57 -7.02 -1.10
CA ILE A 23 -9.87 -6.31 -1.11
C ILE A 23 -11.01 -7.30 -1.37
N ASP A 24 -10.88 -8.15 -2.39
CA ASP A 24 -11.89 -9.14 -2.76
C ASP A 24 -12.21 -10.09 -1.61
N ILE A 25 -11.19 -10.57 -0.89
CA ILE A 25 -11.38 -11.42 0.30
C ILE A 25 -12.11 -10.64 1.40
N MET A 26 -11.75 -9.39 1.65
CA MET A 26 -12.41 -8.58 2.68
C MET A 26 -13.88 -8.30 2.36
N GLU A 27 -14.21 -8.04 1.10
CA GLU A 27 -15.59 -7.89 0.61
C GLU A 27 -16.38 -9.20 0.78
N GLU A 28 -15.79 -10.34 0.40
CA GLU A 28 -16.40 -11.66 0.56
C GLU A 28 -16.68 -11.96 2.05
N MET A 29 -15.72 -11.68 2.93
CA MET A 29 -15.88 -11.90 4.37
C MET A 29 -16.96 -10.99 4.94
N ARG A 30 -16.99 -9.69 4.59
CA ARG A 30 -18.04 -8.76 5.00
C ARG A 30 -19.43 -9.22 4.57
N ALA A 31 -19.55 -9.84 3.38
CA ALA A 31 -20.81 -10.36 2.88
C ALA A 31 -21.31 -11.59 3.69
N LYS A 32 -20.40 -12.39 4.24
CA LYS A 32 -20.71 -13.57 5.07
C LYS A 32 -21.06 -13.24 6.51
N GLU A 33 -20.67 -12.07 7.02
CA GLU A 33 -20.99 -11.64 8.38
C GLU A 33 -22.49 -11.43 8.61
N GLU A 34 -22.94 -11.76 9.83
CA GLU A 34 -24.31 -11.54 10.28
C GLU A 34 -24.72 -10.07 10.13
N ALA A 35 -25.99 -9.84 9.82
CA ALA A 35 -26.56 -8.50 9.77
C ALA A 35 -26.39 -7.81 11.13
N ASP A 36 -26.06 -6.52 11.11
CA ASP A 36 -25.84 -5.67 12.27
C ASP A 36 -24.73 -6.12 13.24
N SER A 37 -23.86 -7.05 12.82
CA SER A 37 -22.69 -7.44 13.60
C SER A 37 -21.60 -6.36 13.60
N ASN A 38 -20.87 -6.26 14.71
CA ASN A 38 -19.69 -5.40 14.82
C ASN A 38 -18.64 -5.74 13.75
N ALA A 39 -18.47 -7.03 13.42
CA ALA A 39 -17.52 -7.48 12.42
C ALA A 39 -17.86 -6.91 11.03
N LYS A 40 -19.13 -6.99 10.61
CA LYS A 40 -19.60 -6.41 9.35
C LYS A 40 -19.41 -4.89 9.28
N SER A 41 -19.70 -4.20 10.38
CA SER A 41 -19.51 -2.75 10.48
C SER A 41 -18.04 -2.36 10.38
N VAL A 42 -17.16 -3.02 11.13
CA VAL A 42 -15.72 -2.74 11.12
C VAL A 42 -15.11 -3.04 9.75
N LEU A 43 -15.42 -4.18 9.13
CA LEU A 43 -14.97 -4.49 7.78
C LEU A 43 -15.44 -3.43 6.77
N GLY A 44 -16.67 -2.94 6.91
CA GLY A 44 -17.17 -1.83 6.10
C GLY A 44 -16.33 -0.56 6.25
N THR A 45 -16.08 -0.13 7.48
CA THR A 45 -15.23 1.04 7.75
C THR A 45 -13.82 0.89 7.19
N ILE A 46 -13.22 -0.31 7.28
CA ILE A 46 -11.88 -0.53 6.73
C ILE A 46 -11.91 -0.43 5.20
N LEU A 47 -12.89 -1.04 4.53
CA LEU A 47 -13.04 -0.97 3.07
C LEU A 47 -13.26 0.48 2.60
N ASP A 48 -14.13 1.23 3.28
CA ASP A 48 -14.37 2.65 2.96
C ASP A 48 -13.09 3.49 3.12
N ASN A 49 -12.27 3.19 4.14
CA ASN A 49 -10.98 3.85 4.34
C ASN A 49 -9.95 3.48 3.25
N VAL A 50 -9.93 2.23 2.80
CA VAL A 50 -9.05 1.79 1.69
C VAL A 50 -9.40 2.53 0.40
N ASP A 51 -10.68 2.67 0.09
CA ASP A 51 -11.13 3.44 -1.07
C ASP A 51 -10.78 4.92 -0.96
N LEU A 52 -10.99 5.53 0.22
CA LEU A 52 -10.66 6.93 0.46
C LEU A 52 -9.15 7.17 0.35
N ALA A 53 -8.32 6.32 0.95
CA ALA A 53 -6.86 6.40 0.89
C ALA A 53 -6.35 6.40 -0.56
N LYS A 54 -6.95 5.55 -1.41
CA LYS A 54 -6.62 5.46 -2.83
C LYS A 54 -7.01 6.72 -3.60
N VAL A 55 -8.20 7.27 -3.35
CA VAL A 55 -8.68 8.49 -4.05
C VAL A 55 -7.91 9.73 -3.62
N GLU A 56 -7.73 9.91 -2.31
CA GLU A 56 -7.08 11.10 -1.73
C GLU A 56 -5.56 11.02 -1.78
N GLN A 57 -5.00 9.86 -2.15
CA GLN A 57 -3.55 9.59 -2.15
C GLN A 57 -2.91 9.84 -0.77
N LEU A 58 -3.64 9.47 0.29
CA LEU A 58 -3.23 9.55 1.68
C LEU A 58 -2.99 8.15 2.26
N PRO A 59 -2.05 7.97 3.19
CA PRO A 59 -1.76 6.66 3.75
C PRO A 59 -3.01 5.98 4.35
N ILE A 60 -3.18 4.69 4.09
CA ILE A 60 -4.30 3.87 4.61
C ILE A 60 -4.28 3.83 6.15
N CYS A 61 -3.10 3.96 6.77
CA CYS A 61 -2.90 3.94 8.21
C CYS A 61 -2.01 5.10 8.68
N GLN A 62 -2.17 5.51 9.95
CA GLN A 62 -1.32 6.50 10.61
C GLN A 62 0.11 6.00 10.83
N ASP A 63 0.29 4.70 11.06
CA ASP A 63 1.58 4.04 11.06
C ASP A 63 1.87 3.50 9.66
N THR A 64 2.81 4.14 8.95
CA THR A 64 3.20 3.75 7.59
C THR A 64 4.25 2.64 7.56
N GLY A 65 4.64 2.13 8.73
CA GLY A 65 5.57 1.02 8.87
C GLY A 65 7.02 1.35 8.49
N MET A 66 7.85 0.32 8.50
CA MET A 66 9.25 0.37 8.08
C MET A 66 9.40 -0.08 6.63
N ILE A 67 10.19 0.66 5.86
CA ILE A 67 10.46 0.33 4.45
C ILE A 67 11.47 -0.82 4.40
N PHE A 68 11.03 -1.96 3.85
CA PHE A 68 11.89 -3.08 3.47
C PHE A 68 11.93 -3.19 1.94
N LEU A 69 13.13 -3.17 1.37
CA LEU A 69 13.34 -3.25 -0.08
C LEU A 69 14.29 -4.40 -0.39
N ASP A 70 13.89 -5.26 -1.33
CA ASP A 70 14.78 -6.20 -1.99
C ASP A 70 15.09 -5.66 -3.41
N ILE A 71 16.37 -5.37 -3.68
CA ILE A 71 16.79 -4.63 -4.87
C ILE A 71 17.73 -5.51 -5.72
N TYR A 72 17.27 -5.83 -6.93
CA TYR A 72 18.06 -6.49 -7.96
C TYR A 72 18.60 -5.44 -8.92
N TYR A 73 19.92 -5.44 -9.15
CA TYR A 73 20.58 -4.52 -10.08
C TYR A 73 21.62 -5.24 -10.94
N PRO A 74 21.90 -4.77 -12.18
CA PRO A 74 22.84 -5.43 -13.08
C PRO A 74 24.28 -5.45 -12.53
N SER A 75 25.03 -6.48 -12.93
CA SER A 75 26.48 -6.55 -12.64
C SER A 75 27.20 -5.33 -13.22
N GLY A 76 28.11 -4.74 -12.43
CA GLY A 76 28.86 -3.53 -12.79
C GLY A 76 28.15 -2.21 -12.46
N PHE A 77 26.90 -2.22 -11.99
CA PHE A 77 26.21 -1.02 -11.53
C PHE A 77 26.60 -0.68 -10.08
N SER A 78 26.90 0.60 -9.80
CA SER A 78 27.35 1.06 -8.48
C SER A 78 26.22 1.67 -7.66
N THR A 79 25.89 1.05 -6.52
CA THR A 79 24.89 1.56 -5.57
C THR A 79 25.30 2.89 -4.93
N LEU A 80 26.60 3.22 -4.91
CA LEU A 80 27.08 4.53 -4.46
C LEU A 80 26.71 5.66 -5.42
N MET A 81 26.62 5.38 -6.72
CA MET A 81 26.13 6.35 -7.71
C MET A 81 24.63 6.59 -7.51
N MET A 82 23.86 5.52 -7.30
CA MET A 82 22.43 5.61 -6.97
C MET A 82 22.19 6.47 -5.73
N ARG A 83 23.00 6.31 -4.66
CA ARG A 83 22.91 7.12 -3.44
C ARG A 83 23.13 8.61 -3.66
N LYS A 84 23.88 9.04 -4.68
CA LYS A 84 24.07 10.47 -4.97
C LYS A 84 22.84 11.12 -5.61
N GLU A 85 21.94 10.31 -6.14
CA GLU A 85 20.75 10.75 -6.88
C GLU A 85 19.44 10.63 -6.07
N ILE A 86 19.53 10.10 -4.84
CA ILE A 86 18.41 9.95 -3.87
C ILE A 86 18.69 10.86 -2.67
#